data_AF-A0A350QZT8-F1
#
_entry.id   AF-A0A350QZT8-F1
#
_cell.length_a   1.000
_cell.length_b   1.000
_cell.length_c   1.000
_cell.angle_alpha   90.00
_cell.angle_beta   90.00
_cell.angle_gamma   90.00
#
_symmetry.space_group_name_H-M   'P 1'
#
loop_
_entity.id
_entity.type
_entity.pdbx_description
1 polymer ?
#
loop_
_entity_poly.entity_id
_entity_poly.type
_entity_poly.pdbx_seq_one_letter_code
_entity_poly.pdbx_strand_id
1 'polypeptide(L)'
;MERKKRGLMGFDPSFFFFHLWFMPSTPDVRLASVELDFEPVETRVPLKFGTEVLTSVTCARVRATVEGSGGIRAVGWGETPLSVQWVWPSTLSYRERFESLLAFCRLLGERWNRETPFGHALEVGHTLLFEELPGILQEYNRMERSGREPLPWLAALVCSSPYDLALHDAYGVANGLPTYRCYGKDFLNRDLASFLEPAEGSGVDFSGKYPADFLELTPPFKIPVWHLVGGLDPLDEGELTGDEPDDGYPVHLEDWIAVDGLNCLKVKLRGDDAEWDYGRLRSIGRIARSMDVDHLTTDFNCTVTDPAYVNDILDHLERDEPATHARILYVEQPFPYDLDAHRIDVHSVARRKPLFMDESAHDWQHVRLGRDLGWNGVALKTCKTQTGALLSLCWAKAHGMGLMVQDLTNPML
;
A
#
# COMPACT_ATOMS: atom_id res chain seq x y z
N MET A 1 14.40 -62.59 25.54
CA MET A 1 15.58 -61.90 26.12
C MET A 1 16.09 -60.98 25.02
N GLU A 2 16.11 -59.65 25.09
CA GLU A 2 16.18 -58.69 26.19
C GLU A 2 15.36 -57.44 25.85
N ARG A 3 14.70 -56.87 26.86
CA ARG A 3 14.02 -55.57 26.81
C ARG A 3 15.06 -54.47 27.04
N LYS A 4 15.29 -53.59 26.05
CA LYS A 4 15.97 -52.30 26.29
C LYS A 4 15.01 -51.30 26.92
N LYS A 5 15.31 -50.92 28.17
CA LYS A 5 14.68 -49.83 28.92
C LYS A 5 14.99 -48.49 28.23
N ARG A 6 13.95 -47.73 27.86
CA ARG A 6 14.06 -46.28 27.59
C ARG A 6 14.15 -45.57 28.95
N GLY A 7 15.24 -44.85 29.17
CA GLY A 7 15.38 -43.93 30.30
C GLY A 7 14.53 -42.69 30.07
N LEU A 8 13.75 -42.29 31.07
CA LEU A 8 13.17 -40.96 31.16
C LEU A 8 14.31 -39.95 31.34
N MET A 9 14.49 -39.05 30.38
CA MET A 9 15.22 -37.81 30.61
C MET A 9 14.35 -36.91 31.47
N GLY A 10 14.89 -36.51 32.62
CA GLY A 10 14.26 -35.58 33.55
C GLY A 10 14.06 -34.22 32.89
N PHE A 11 12.88 -33.65 33.16
CA PHE A 11 12.54 -32.27 32.84
C PHE A 11 13.32 -31.39 33.83
N ASP A 12 14.27 -30.61 33.31
CA ASP A 12 15.01 -29.63 34.09
C ASP A 12 14.20 -28.31 34.13
N PRO A 13 13.65 -27.88 35.29
CA PRO A 13 12.85 -26.66 35.40
C PRO A 13 13.69 -25.37 35.34
N SER A 14 15.01 -25.46 35.16
CA SER A 14 15.94 -24.33 35.23
C SER A 14 15.92 -23.42 33.99
N PHE A 15 15.14 -23.75 32.95
CA PHE A 15 15.06 -22.96 31.71
C PHE A 15 13.99 -21.85 31.73
N PHE A 16 13.31 -21.66 32.86
CA PHE A 16 12.36 -20.57 33.07
C PHE A 16 12.84 -19.73 34.23
N PHE A 17 13.86 -18.89 34.08
CA PHE A 17 14.01 -17.62 34.83
C PHE A 17 15.26 -16.88 34.33
N PHE A 18 15.12 -15.56 34.18
CA PHE A 18 16.10 -14.56 33.70
C PHE A 18 16.14 -14.30 32.19
N HIS A 19 15.08 -13.67 31.70
CA HIS A 19 15.22 -12.51 30.83
C HIS A 19 14.54 -11.33 31.55
N LEU A 20 15.24 -10.72 32.51
CA LEU A 20 14.92 -9.33 32.84
C LEU A 20 15.29 -8.51 31.61
N TRP A 21 14.32 -8.26 30.74
CA TRP A 21 14.45 -7.21 29.75
C TRP A 21 14.68 -5.92 30.52
N PHE A 22 15.87 -5.34 30.37
CA PHE A 22 16.05 -3.93 30.64
C PHE A 22 15.10 -3.20 29.68
N MET A 23 13.89 -2.87 30.13
CA MET A 23 13.10 -1.86 29.44
C MET A 23 13.88 -0.55 29.58
N PRO A 24 14.28 0.10 28.49
CA PRO A 24 14.81 1.46 28.58
C PRO A 24 13.79 2.33 29.32
N SER A 25 14.27 3.35 30.06
CA SER A 25 13.38 4.23 30.83
C SER A 25 12.35 4.96 29.97
N THR A 26 12.59 5.03 28.64
CA THR A 26 11.63 5.42 27.62
C THR A 26 11.85 4.57 26.35
N PRO A 27 10.78 4.15 25.64
CA PRO A 27 10.88 3.40 24.36
C PRO A 27 11.22 4.30 23.16
N ASP A 28 11.35 5.60 23.40
CA ASP A 28 11.61 6.62 22.37
C ASP A 28 12.98 6.47 21.72
N VAL A 29 13.00 6.81 20.43
CA VAL A 29 14.23 6.89 19.65
C VAL A 29 14.33 8.25 18.96
N ARG A 30 15.53 8.59 18.52
CA ARG A 30 15.76 9.65 17.53
C ARG A 30 16.40 9.06 16.28
N LEU A 31 16.05 9.59 15.12
CA LEU A 31 16.77 9.30 13.89
C LEU A 31 18.16 9.91 13.97
N ALA A 32 19.20 9.11 13.74
CA ALA A 32 20.60 9.54 13.84
C ALA A 32 21.24 9.73 12.46
N SER A 33 20.95 8.81 11.53
CA SER A 33 21.44 8.90 10.15
C SER A 33 20.58 8.08 9.19
N VAL A 34 20.64 8.45 7.91
CA VAL A 34 20.03 7.70 6.80
C VAL A 34 21.02 7.54 5.65
N GLU A 35 20.98 6.38 5.00
CA GLU A 35 21.74 6.07 3.80
C GLU A 35 20.76 5.59 2.72
N LEU A 36 20.88 6.12 1.49
CA LEU A 36 19.99 5.84 0.37
C LEU A 36 20.77 5.14 -0.75
N ASP A 37 20.22 4.03 -1.21
CA ASP A 37 20.67 3.29 -2.39
C ASP A 37 19.52 3.14 -3.40
N PHE A 38 19.87 2.92 -4.66
CA PHE A 38 18.94 2.67 -5.75
C PHE A 38 19.26 1.36 -6.43
N GLU A 39 18.28 0.45 -6.50
CA GLU A 39 18.43 -0.88 -7.09
C GLU A 39 17.52 -1.00 -8.32
N PRO A 40 18.07 -1.15 -9.54
CA PRO A 40 17.26 -1.39 -10.73
C PRO A 40 16.73 -2.82 -10.73
N VAL A 41 15.46 -2.98 -11.08
CA VAL A 41 14.78 -4.27 -11.22
C VAL A 41 14.11 -4.33 -12.58
N GLU A 42 14.37 -5.40 -13.33
CA GLU A 42 13.71 -5.68 -14.61
C GLU A 42 12.49 -6.55 -14.37
N THR A 43 11.37 -6.24 -15.04
CA THR A 43 10.21 -7.10 -14.98
C THR A 43 10.41 -8.26 -15.95
N ARG A 44 10.07 -9.47 -15.50
CA ARG A 44 10.09 -10.66 -16.35
C ARG A 44 9.12 -10.53 -17.52
N VAL A 45 7.91 -10.05 -17.24
CA VAL A 45 6.88 -9.71 -18.22
C VAL A 45 6.53 -8.22 -18.10
N PRO A 46 6.26 -7.50 -19.21
CA PRO A 46 5.84 -6.11 -19.14
C PRO A 46 4.50 -5.97 -18.41
N LEU A 47 4.39 -5.01 -17.49
CA LEU A 47 3.16 -4.73 -16.77
C LEU A 47 2.53 -3.42 -17.27
N LYS A 48 1.26 -3.45 -17.69
CA LYS A 48 0.55 -2.24 -18.14
C LYS A 48 -0.09 -1.50 -16.96
N PHE A 49 0.33 -0.26 -16.74
CA PHE A 49 -0.27 0.68 -15.79
C PHE A 49 -0.94 1.83 -16.56
N GLY A 50 -2.28 1.85 -16.57
CA GLY A 50 -3.01 2.88 -17.30
C GLY A 50 -2.64 2.87 -18.79
N THR A 51 -2.06 3.97 -19.26
CA THR A 51 -1.63 4.16 -20.66
C THR A 51 -0.17 3.78 -20.90
N GLU A 52 0.62 3.51 -19.86
CA GLU A 52 2.05 3.22 -19.96
C GLU A 52 2.36 1.73 -19.67
N VAL A 53 3.45 1.22 -20.25
CA VAL A 53 3.95 -0.14 -20.01
C VAL A 53 5.25 -0.06 -19.21
N LEU A 54 5.33 -0.82 -18.12
CA LEU A 54 6.48 -0.93 -17.24
C LEU A 54 7.25 -2.20 -17.58
N THR A 55 8.52 -2.06 -17.98
CA THR A 55 9.45 -3.18 -18.20
C THR A 55 10.58 -3.24 -17.16
N SER A 56 10.73 -2.18 -16.37
CA SER A 56 11.69 -2.09 -15.28
C SER A 56 11.26 -1.01 -14.29
N VAL A 57 11.69 -1.15 -13.04
CA VAL A 57 11.47 -0.17 -11.98
C VAL A 57 12.75 -0.02 -11.17
N THR A 58 13.02 1.16 -10.62
CA THR A 58 14.11 1.35 -9.66
C THR A 58 13.54 1.40 -8.25
N CYS A 59 14.03 0.55 -7.37
CA CYS A 59 13.68 0.56 -5.96
C CYS A 59 14.62 1.50 -5.21
N ALA A 60 14.06 2.43 -4.45
CA ALA A 60 14.80 3.22 -3.48
C ALA A 60 14.86 2.44 -2.17
N ARG A 61 16.07 2.16 -1.68
CA ARG A 61 16.31 1.45 -0.43
C ARG A 61 16.98 2.41 0.55
N VAL A 62 16.42 2.52 1.75
CA VAL A 62 16.97 3.35 2.82
C VAL A 62 17.35 2.48 4.00
N ARG A 63 18.56 2.71 4.51
CA ARG A 63 19.02 2.23 5.81
C ARG A 63 18.96 3.39 6.80
N ALA A 64 18.11 3.27 7.82
CA ALA A 64 18.00 4.26 8.89
C ALA A 64 18.67 3.76 10.16
N THR A 65 19.46 4.61 10.83
CA THR A 65 20.00 4.32 12.16
C THR A 65 19.28 5.18 13.18
N VAL A 66 18.77 4.56 14.24
CA VAL A 66 18.12 5.25 15.36
C VAL A 66 18.90 5.06 16.66
N GLU A 67 18.79 6.02 17.57
CA GLU A 67 19.38 6.00 18.91
C GLU A 67 18.27 6.09 19.96
N GLY A 68 18.25 5.14 20.90
CA GLY A 68 17.36 5.15 22.06
C GLY A 68 17.95 5.90 23.26
N SER A 69 17.09 6.26 24.22
CA SER A 69 17.47 7.04 25.43
C SER A 69 18.52 6.35 26.33
N GLY A 70 18.70 5.03 26.21
CA GLY A 70 19.72 4.24 26.91
C GLY A 70 21.04 4.05 26.14
N GLY A 71 21.25 4.76 25.02
CA GLY A 71 22.43 4.59 24.15
C GLY A 71 22.34 3.37 23.21
N ILE A 72 21.19 2.69 23.17
CA ILE A 72 20.90 1.62 22.21
C ILE A 72 20.94 2.23 20.80
N ARG A 73 21.68 1.60 19.89
CA ARG A 73 21.64 1.91 18.46
C ARG A 73 20.98 0.75 17.73
N ALA A 74 20.04 1.06 16.86
CA ALA A 74 19.39 0.09 16.00
C ALA A 74 19.40 0.58 14.55
N VAL A 75 19.29 -0.36 13.64
CA VAL A 75 19.24 -0.13 12.19
C VAL A 75 17.96 -0.74 11.68
N GLY A 76 17.26 -0.01 10.82
CA GLY A 76 16.12 -0.50 10.09
C GLY A 76 16.23 -0.22 8.60
N TRP A 77 15.41 -0.92 7.84
CA TRP A 77 15.40 -0.90 6.39
C TRP A 77 14.01 -0.58 5.86
N GLY A 78 13.98 0.20 4.79
CA GLY A 78 12.79 0.51 4.04
C GLY A 78 13.09 0.48 2.56
N GLU A 79 12.16 -0.06 1.79
CA GLU A 79 12.32 -0.18 0.35
C GLU A 79 11.00 0.15 -0.35
N THR A 80 11.10 0.98 -1.39
CA THR A 80 9.94 1.38 -2.18
C THR A 80 10.30 1.47 -3.67
N PRO A 81 9.53 0.85 -4.56
CA PRO A 81 9.62 1.02 -6.01
C PRO A 81 9.23 2.44 -6.44
N LEU A 82 10.07 3.09 -7.25
CA LEU A 82 9.78 4.40 -7.83
C LEU A 82 8.98 4.24 -9.13
N SER A 83 7.75 3.71 -9.03
CA SER A 83 6.86 3.47 -10.19
C SER A 83 6.33 4.78 -10.78
N VAL A 84 7.15 5.45 -11.60
CA VAL A 84 6.90 6.78 -12.20
C VAL A 84 5.55 6.87 -12.92
N GLN A 85 5.19 5.83 -13.69
CA GLN A 85 3.95 5.74 -14.46
C GLN A 85 2.71 5.84 -13.57
N TRP A 86 2.80 5.30 -12.35
CA TRP A 86 1.73 5.30 -11.38
C TRP A 86 1.65 6.62 -10.61
N VAL A 87 2.80 7.12 -10.13
CA VAL A 87 2.83 8.25 -9.19
C VAL A 87 2.79 9.62 -9.87
N TRP A 88 3.08 9.66 -11.17
CA TRP A 88 3.14 10.88 -11.95
C TRP A 88 2.66 10.66 -13.40
N PRO A 89 1.37 10.36 -13.61
CA PRO A 89 0.80 10.27 -14.95
C PRO A 89 0.85 11.63 -15.64
N SER A 90 1.58 11.74 -16.75
CA SER A 90 1.86 13.01 -17.44
C SER A 90 2.29 12.77 -18.90
N THR A 91 2.22 13.82 -19.72
CA THR A 91 2.77 13.85 -21.08
C THR A 91 4.29 14.06 -21.11
N LEU A 92 4.91 14.39 -19.98
CA LEU A 92 6.37 14.46 -19.86
C LEU A 92 7.02 13.11 -20.12
N SER A 93 8.24 13.15 -20.67
CA SER A 93 9.01 11.94 -20.90
C SER A 93 9.25 11.17 -19.60
N TYR A 94 9.22 9.84 -19.67
CA TYR A 94 9.54 8.97 -18.52
C TYR A 94 10.86 9.37 -17.87
N ARG A 95 11.92 9.61 -18.67
CA ARG A 95 13.25 9.97 -18.18
C ARG A 95 13.22 11.24 -17.32
N GLU A 96 12.53 12.30 -17.76
CA GLU A 96 12.47 13.55 -17.01
C GLU A 96 11.79 13.35 -15.64
N ARG A 97 10.66 12.64 -15.62
CA ARG A 97 9.94 12.33 -14.38
C ARG A 97 10.79 11.46 -13.46
N PHE A 98 11.40 10.39 -14.00
CA PHE A 98 12.25 9.46 -13.28
C PHE A 98 13.46 10.15 -12.64
N GLU A 99 14.20 10.97 -13.40
CA GLU A 99 15.34 11.74 -12.90
C GLU A 99 14.91 12.71 -11.78
N SER A 100 13.70 13.24 -11.85
CA SER A 100 13.14 14.11 -10.82
C SER A 100 12.83 13.34 -9.53
N LEU A 101 12.26 12.13 -9.61
CA LEU A 101 12.05 11.27 -8.44
C LEU A 101 13.38 10.91 -7.77
N LEU A 102 14.41 10.52 -8.55
CA LEU A 102 15.74 10.22 -8.01
C LEU A 102 16.36 11.44 -7.32
N ALA A 103 16.28 12.61 -7.95
CA ALA A 103 16.77 13.86 -7.36
C ALA A 103 16.03 14.20 -6.06
N PHE A 104 14.71 14.04 -6.04
CA PHE A 104 13.90 14.31 -4.85
C PHE A 104 14.20 13.31 -3.72
N CYS A 105 14.38 12.02 -4.01
CA CYS A 105 14.81 11.02 -3.02
C CYS A 105 16.15 11.41 -2.36
N ARG A 106 17.14 11.88 -3.15
CA ARG A 106 18.43 12.34 -2.61
C ARG A 106 18.29 13.58 -1.74
N LEU A 107 17.48 14.55 -2.18
CA LEU A 107 17.18 15.75 -1.41
C LEU A 107 16.57 15.39 -0.03
N LEU A 108 15.63 14.45 0.03
CA LEU A 108 15.07 13.97 1.29
C LEU A 108 16.15 13.35 2.19
N GLY A 109 17.05 12.55 1.62
CA GLY A 109 18.19 11.99 2.34
C GLY A 109 19.09 13.06 2.95
N GLU A 110 19.41 14.11 2.20
CA GLU A 110 20.19 15.24 2.73
C GLU A 110 19.45 15.99 3.86
N ARG A 111 18.13 16.18 3.72
CA ARG A 111 17.32 16.91 4.71
C ARG A 111 17.10 16.11 5.99
N TRP A 112 16.91 14.80 5.87
CA TRP A 112 16.55 13.93 7.00
C TRP A 112 17.74 13.20 7.62
N ASN A 113 18.94 13.30 7.04
CA ASN A 113 20.17 12.82 7.66
C ASN A 113 20.66 13.77 8.78
N ARG A 114 19.84 13.90 9.82
CA ARG A 114 20.09 14.73 11.00
C ARG A 114 19.42 14.15 12.23
N GLU A 115 19.88 14.57 13.41
CA GLU A 115 19.26 14.18 14.67
C GLU A 115 17.85 14.77 14.79
N THR A 116 16.86 13.90 14.98
CA THR A 116 15.48 14.32 15.35
C THR A 116 15.35 14.46 16.87
N PRO A 117 14.27 15.09 17.37
CA PRO A 117 13.83 14.87 18.73
C PRO A 117 13.55 13.39 19.01
N PHE A 118 13.62 13.00 20.29
CA PHE A 118 13.19 11.68 20.73
C PHE A 118 11.67 11.55 20.61
N GLY A 119 11.20 10.41 20.11
CA GLY A 119 9.80 10.04 20.08
C GLY A 119 9.55 8.66 19.49
N HIS A 120 8.28 8.32 19.35
CA HIS A 120 7.85 7.12 18.65
C HIS A 120 8.01 7.28 17.12
N ALA A 121 8.25 6.19 16.37
CA ALA A 121 8.40 6.25 14.90
C ALA A 121 7.24 6.97 14.18
N LEU A 122 6.00 6.73 14.61
CA LEU A 122 4.81 7.44 14.11
C LEU A 122 4.86 8.96 14.35
N GLU A 123 5.39 9.41 15.50
CA GLU A 123 5.49 10.84 15.82
C GLU A 123 6.55 11.51 14.97
N VAL A 124 7.73 10.89 14.89
CA VAL A 124 8.84 11.39 14.06
C VAL A 124 8.42 11.37 12.59
N GLY A 125 7.87 10.26 12.10
CA GLY A 125 7.34 10.13 10.74
C GLY A 125 6.25 11.15 10.44
N HIS A 126 5.36 11.43 11.39
CA HIS A 126 4.34 12.46 11.22
C HIS A 126 4.96 13.85 10.99
N THR A 127 5.93 14.25 11.80
CA THR A 127 6.65 15.52 11.60
C THR A 127 7.34 15.56 10.24
N LEU A 128 8.09 14.51 9.86
CA LEU A 128 8.80 14.49 8.58
C LEU A 128 7.83 14.60 7.38
N LEU A 129 6.69 13.91 7.43
CA LEU A 129 5.77 13.78 6.30
C LEU A 129 4.71 14.88 6.22
N PHE A 130 4.16 15.33 7.34
CA PHE A 130 3.03 16.26 7.34
C PHE A 130 3.45 17.70 7.71
N GLU A 131 4.59 17.88 8.38
CA GLU A 131 5.08 19.21 8.75
C GLU A 131 6.22 19.69 7.84
N GLU A 132 7.16 18.80 7.47
CA GLU A 132 8.34 19.19 6.67
C GLU A 132 8.19 18.95 5.16
N LEU A 133 7.75 17.76 4.75
CA LEU A 133 7.68 17.36 3.34
C LEU A 133 6.93 18.34 2.43
N PRO A 134 5.79 18.95 2.82
CA PRO A 134 5.10 19.94 1.98
C PRO A 134 5.99 21.15 1.64
N GLY A 135 6.78 21.62 2.61
CA GLY A 135 7.72 22.71 2.42
C GLY A 135 8.89 22.32 1.51
N ILE A 136 9.44 21.11 1.70
CA ILE A 136 10.51 20.57 0.86
C ILE A 136 10.03 20.41 -0.59
N LEU A 137 8.83 19.87 -0.80
CA LEU A 137 8.24 19.71 -2.12
C LEU A 137 8.00 21.07 -2.80
N GLN A 138 7.46 22.04 -2.08
CA GLN A 138 7.23 23.38 -2.62
C GLN A 138 8.55 24.06 -3.00
N GLU A 139 9.59 23.91 -2.17
CA GLU A 139 10.94 24.42 -2.47
C GLU A 139 11.51 23.74 -3.73
N TYR A 140 11.48 22.41 -3.80
CA TYR A 140 11.96 21.66 -4.95
C TYR A 140 11.25 22.08 -6.25
N ASN A 141 9.92 22.15 -6.22
CA ASN A 141 9.14 22.56 -7.39
C ASN A 141 9.44 24.00 -7.83
N ARG A 142 9.71 24.90 -6.88
CA ARG A 142 10.10 26.29 -7.19
C ARG A 142 11.53 26.38 -7.73
N MET A 143 12.47 25.59 -7.22
CA MET A 143 13.88 25.72 -7.58
C MET A 143 14.23 24.91 -8.84
N GLU A 144 13.80 23.65 -8.89
CA GLU A 144 14.20 22.70 -9.93
C GLU A 144 13.17 22.58 -11.06
N ARG A 145 11.91 22.90 -10.78
CA ARG A 145 10.79 22.74 -11.72
C ARG A 145 10.03 24.04 -12.03
N SER A 146 10.65 25.20 -11.80
CA SER A 146 10.05 26.50 -12.16
C SER A 146 9.68 26.56 -13.65
N GLY A 147 8.41 26.88 -13.93
CA GLY A 147 7.87 26.94 -15.30
C GLY A 147 7.68 25.58 -15.98
N ARG A 148 7.84 24.47 -15.24
CA ARG A 148 7.59 23.10 -15.69
C ARG A 148 6.46 22.49 -14.87
N GLU A 149 5.94 21.35 -15.32
CA GLU A 149 4.98 20.59 -14.52
C GLU A 149 5.59 20.21 -13.17
N PRO A 150 4.93 20.47 -12.03
CA PRO A 150 5.47 20.19 -10.70
C PRO A 150 5.53 18.68 -10.41
N LEU A 151 6.45 18.28 -9.53
CA LEU A 151 6.46 16.94 -8.94
C LEU A 151 5.19 16.76 -8.10
N PRO A 152 4.33 15.77 -8.39
CA PRO A 152 3.06 15.56 -7.68
C PRO A 152 3.24 15.14 -6.22
N TRP A 153 2.23 15.39 -5.41
CA TRP A 153 2.22 14.97 -4.00
C TRP A 153 2.40 13.46 -3.82
N LEU A 154 1.71 12.65 -4.63
CA LEU A 154 1.85 11.18 -4.60
C LEU A 154 3.29 10.73 -4.88
N ALA A 155 3.98 11.37 -5.84
CA ALA A 155 5.38 11.11 -6.11
C ALA A 155 6.28 11.49 -4.94
N ALA A 156 6.00 12.60 -4.25
CA ALA A 156 6.74 13.02 -3.06
C ALA A 156 6.57 12.04 -1.90
N LEU A 157 5.35 11.53 -1.67
CA LEU A 157 5.07 10.49 -0.69
C LEU A 157 5.87 9.21 -1.00
N VAL A 158 5.84 8.74 -2.25
CA VAL A 158 6.57 7.54 -2.66
C VAL A 158 8.09 7.69 -2.52
N CYS A 159 8.64 8.87 -2.82
CA CYS A 159 10.06 9.17 -2.54
C CYS A 159 10.38 9.20 -1.04
N SER A 160 9.40 9.51 -0.19
CA SER A 160 9.53 9.57 1.27
C SER A 160 9.34 8.21 1.95
N SER A 161 8.55 7.33 1.34
CA SER A 161 8.20 6.01 1.83
C SER A 161 9.37 5.18 2.34
N PRO A 162 10.51 5.01 1.63
CA PRO A 162 11.58 4.14 2.13
C PRO A 162 12.22 4.68 3.42
N TYR A 163 12.26 6.01 3.61
CA TYR A 163 12.73 6.61 4.86
C TYR A 163 11.78 6.36 6.02
N ASP A 164 10.48 6.53 5.78
CA ASP A 164 9.43 6.27 6.78
C ASP A 164 9.43 4.79 7.19
N LEU A 165 9.46 3.88 6.21
CA LEU A 165 9.54 2.44 6.45
C LEU A 165 10.79 2.06 7.27
N ALA A 166 11.96 2.57 6.90
CA ALA A 166 13.21 2.31 7.61
C ALA A 166 13.17 2.80 9.06
N LEU A 167 12.53 3.95 9.31
CA LEU A 167 12.34 4.49 10.65
C LEU A 167 11.44 3.58 11.52
N HIS A 168 10.31 3.10 10.97
CA HIS A 168 9.40 2.18 11.67
C HIS A 168 10.05 0.82 11.95
N ASP A 169 10.84 0.30 11.00
CA ASP A 169 11.62 -0.92 11.20
C ASP A 169 12.69 -0.73 12.30
N ALA A 170 13.48 0.35 12.21
CA ALA A 170 14.54 0.65 13.17
C ALA A 170 14.00 0.82 14.60
N TYR A 171 12.81 1.42 14.75
CA TYR A 171 12.12 1.56 16.04
C TYR A 171 11.72 0.21 16.64
N GLY A 172 11.17 -0.69 15.83
CA GLY A 172 10.85 -2.05 16.25
C GLY A 172 12.09 -2.79 16.73
N VAL A 173 13.17 -2.74 15.93
CA VAL A 173 14.47 -3.34 16.28
C VAL A 173 15.04 -2.75 17.57
N ALA A 174 15.01 -1.43 17.76
CA ALA A 174 15.50 -0.76 18.96
C ALA A 174 14.78 -1.22 20.24
N ASN A 175 13.49 -1.52 20.12
CA ASN A 175 12.63 -1.97 21.22
C ASN A 175 12.53 -3.50 21.32
N GLY A 176 13.22 -4.25 20.46
CA GLY A 176 13.20 -5.72 20.43
C GLY A 176 11.83 -6.31 20.06
N LEU A 177 10.97 -5.57 19.37
CA LEU A 177 9.61 -5.98 19.06
C LEU A 177 9.32 -5.92 17.56
N PRO A 178 8.45 -6.80 17.03
CA PRO A 178 7.89 -6.61 15.71
C PRO A 178 7.21 -5.23 15.62
N THR A 179 7.48 -4.46 14.57
CA THR A 179 7.04 -3.06 14.42
C THR A 179 5.58 -2.83 14.75
N TYR A 180 4.65 -3.69 14.30
CA TYR A 180 3.23 -3.54 14.58
C TYR A 180 2.84 -3.67 16.06
N ARG A 181 3.68 -4.28 16.90
CA ARG A 181 3.49 -4.37 18.35
C ARG A 181 3.88 -3.08 19.08
N CYS A 182 4.53 -2.14 18.38
CA CYS A 182 4.95 -0.86 18.94
C CYS A 182 3.87 0.23 18.86
N TYR A 183 2.73 0.01 18.21
CA TYR A 183 1.71 1.07 18.05
C TYR A 183 0.69 1.18 19.21
N GLY A 184 1.09 0.75 20.40
CA GLY A 184 0.25 0.82 21.61
C GLY A 184 0.67 1.95 22.54
N LYS A 185 -0.17 2.22 23.54
CA LYS A 185 0.04 3.25 24.58
C LYS A 185 1.34 3.11 25.39
N ASP A 186 1.92 1.91 25.41
CA ASP A 186 3.15 1.63 26.16
C ASP A 186 4.40 2.15 25.41
N PHE A 187 4.25 2.51 24.13
CA PHE A 187 5.33 2.92 23.22
C PHE A 187 5.08 4.27 22.56
N LEU A 188 3.83 4.53 22.16
CA LEU A 188 3.42 5.79 21.52
C LEU A 188 3.00 6.81 22.60
N ASN A 189 3.66 7.96 22.65
CA ASN A 189 3.47 8.95 23.71
C ASN A 189 2.15 9.71 23.59
N ARG A 190 1.67 9.88 22.35
CA ARG A 190 0.47 10.65 22.01
C ARG A 190 -0.65 9.75 21.50
N ASP A 191 -1.87 9.98 21.96
CA ASP A 191 -3.05 9.29 21.43
C ASP A 191 -3.41 9.78 20.01
N LEU A 192 -4.37 9.11 19.37
CA LEU A 192 -4.78 9.43 18.00
C LEU A 192 -5.43 10.81 17.86
N ALA A 193 -5.98 11.39 18.94
CA ALA A 193 -6.53 12.75 18.92
C ALA A 193 -5.46 13.81 18.65
N SER A 194 -4.18 13.47 18.82
CA SER A 194 -3.05 14.31 18.42
C SER A 194 -2.81 14.42 16.92
N PHE A 195 -3.40 13.51 16.12
CA PHE A 195 -3.11 13.38 14.69
C PHE A 195 -4.37 13.40 13.82
N LEU A 196 -5.53 13.07 14.38
CA LEU A 196 -6.79 12.84 13.66
C LEU A 196 -7.92 13.70 14.20
N GLU A 197 -8.80 14.12 13.29
CA GLU A 197 -10.09 14.72 13.61
C GLU A 197 -11.24 13.81 13.14
N PRO A 198 -12.27 13.59 13.96
CA PRO A 198 -13.44 12.81 13.53
C PRO A 198 -14.23 13.55 12.44
N ALA A 199 -14.98 12.80 11.62
CA ALA A 199 -15.98 13.39 10.74
C ALA A 199 -17.06 14.10 11.57
N GLU A 200 -17.54 15.24 11.10
CA GLU A 200 -18.58 16.02 11.79
C GLU A 200 -19.84 15.18 12.01
N GLY A 201 -20.38 15.20 13.23
CA GLY A 201 -21.60 14.46 13.59
C GLY A 201 -21.46 12.93 13.65
N SER A 202 -20.26 12.36 13.50
CA SER A 202 -20.05 10.91 13.48
C SER A 202 -20.14 10.22 14.86
N GLY A 203 -19.95 10.98 15.95
CA GLY A 203 -19.85 10.43 17.31
C GLY A 203 -18.54 9.68 17.59
N VAL A 204 -17.56 9.72 16.67
CA VAL A 204 -16.22 9.16 16.86
C VAL A 204 -15.39 10.04 17.80
N ASP A 205 -14.62 9.41 18.69
CA ASP A 205 -13.65 10.06 19.58
C ASP A 205 -12.32 9.29 19.55
N PHE A 206 -11.23 10.01 19.24
CA PHE A 206 -9.87 9.47 19.17
C PHE A 206 -9.08 9.65 20.49
N SER A 207 -9.67 10.30 21.49
CA SER A 207 -9.04 10.52 22.80
C SER A 207 -8.74 9.20 23.50
N GLY A 208 -7.51 9.01 23.95
CA GLY A 208 -7.02 7.78 24.59
C GLY A 208 -6.98 6.55 23.67
N LYS A 209 -7.12 6.74 22.35
CA LYS A 209 -7.02 5.66 21.35
C LYS A 209 -5.64 5.63 20.71
N TYR A 210 -5.19 4.44 20.33
CA TYR A 210 -3.89 4.19 19.71
C TYR A 210 -4.07 3.30 18.47
N PRO A 211 -3.14 3.30 17.49
CA PRO A 211 -3.31 2.45 16.31
C PRO A 211 -3.48 0.96 16.65
N ALA A 212 -2.89 0.48 17.74
CA ALA A 212 -3.12 -0.88 18.25
C ALA A 212 -4.59 -1.21 18.53
N ASP A 213 -5.45 -0.23 18.83
CA ASP A 213 -6.89 -0.44 19.02
C ASP A 213 -7.63 -0.77 17.70
N PHE A 214 -6.97 -0.50 16.57
CA PHE A 214 -7.51 -0.69 15.22
C PHE A 214 -6.79 -1.80 14.43
N LEU A 215 -5.67 -2.32 14.93
CA LEU A 215 -4.87 -3.35 14.28
C LEU A 215 -5.27 -4.77 14.73
N GLU A 216 -5.22 -5.73 13.80
CA GLU A 216 -5.24 -7.15 14.16
C GLU A 216 -3.82 -7.57 14.50
N LEU A 217 -3.49 -7.64 15.80
CA LEU A 217 -2.15 -7.98 16.26
C LEU A 217 -1.89 -9.48 16.30
N THR A 218 -2.91 -10.30 16.10
CA THR A 218 -2.84 -11.76 15.95
C THR A 218 -3.34 -12.18 14.56
N PRO A 219 -2.66 -11.76 13.48
CA PRO A 219 -3.10 -12.06 12.13
C PRO A 219 -3.07 -13.57 11.86
N PRO A 220 -3.95 -14.07 10.97
CA PRO A 220 -3.91 -15.47 10.57
C PRO A 220 -2.59 -15.80 9.85
N PHE A 221 -2.14 -17.05 9.96
CA PHE A 221 -0.92 -17.52 9.30
C PHE A 221 -1.04 -17.55 7.77
N LYS A 222 -2.28 -17.54 7.23
CA LYS A 222 -2.57 -17.50 5.80
C LYS A 222 -3.59 -16.41 5.54
N ILE A 223 -3.33 -15.60 4.52
CA ILE A 223 -4.24 -14.58 4.01
C ILE A 223 -4.46 -14.79 2.52
N PRO A 224 -5.65 -14.47 1.97
CA PRO A 224 -5.84 -14.41 0.54
C PRO A 224 -5.00 -13.27 -0.05
N VAL A 225 -4.46 -13.49 -1.25
CA VAL A 225 -3.70 -12.49 -2.03
C VAL A 225 -4.37 -12.35 -3.38
N TRP A 226 -4.52 -11.11 -3.85
CA TRP A 226 -5.12 -10.82 -5.14
C TRP A 226 -4.05 -10.76 -6.20
N HIS A 227 -4.11 -11.68 -7.16
CA HIS A 227 -3.27 -11.63 -8.34
C HIS A 227 -3.81 -10.57 -9.30
N LEU A 228 -2.96 -9.63 -9.70
CA LEU A 228 -3.31 -8.59 -10.64
C LEU A 228 -3.36 -9.17 -12.05
N VAL A 229 -4.52 -9.04 -12.71
CA VAL A 229 -4.68 -9.36 -14.14
C VAL A 229 -4.66 -8.05 -14.91
N GLY A 230 -3.52 -7.75 -15.50
CA GLY A 230 -3.27 -6.57 -16.32
C GLY A 230 -4.12 -6.52 -17.59
N GLY A 231 -4.22 -5.32 -18.18
CA GLY A 231 -4.98 -5.10 -19.40
C GLY A 231 -4.32 -5.65 -20.68
N LEU A 232 -3.07 -6.13 -20.59
CA LEU A 232 -2.36 -6.82 -21.67
C LEU A 232 -2.08 -8.29 -21.35
N ASP A 233 -2.44 -8.75 -20.15
CA ASP A 233 -2.08 -10.08 -19.69
C ASP A 233 -2.93 -11.09 -20.46
N PRO A 234 -2.31 -12.07 -21.16
CA PRO A 234 -3.04 -13.12 -21.85
C PRO A 234 -3.89 -13.92 -20.85
N LEU A 235 -5.15 -14.18 -21.19
CA LEU A 235 -6.02 -15.00 -20.36
C LEU A 235 -5.79 -16.49 -20.56
N ASP A 236 -5.66 -16.88 -21.83
CA ASP A 236 -5.51 -18.26 -22.28
C ASP A 236 -4.45 -18.36 -23.38
N GLU A 237 -4.14 -19.59 -23.78
CA GLU A 237 -3.14 -19.90 -24.82
C GLU A 237 -3.44 -19.23 -26.16
N GLY A 238 -4.71 -18.94 -26.46
CA GLY A 238 -5.14 -18.30 -27.70
C GLY A 238 -4.81 -16.80 -27.79
N GLU A 239 -4.52 -16.16 -26.66
CA GLU A 239 -4.11 -14.75 -26.60
C GLU A 239 -2.58 -14.56 -26.71
N LEU A 240 -1.79 -15.64 -26.74
CA LEU A 240 -0.34 -15.58 -26.86
C LEU A 240 0.11 -15.13 -28.26
N THR A 241 1.19 -14.34 -28.33
CA THR A 241 1.76 -13.82 -29.59
C THR A 241 3.01 -14.57 -30.03
N GLY A 242 3.65 -15.33 -29.14
CA GLY A 242 4.93 -16.00 -29.35
C GLY A 242 6.15 -15.16 -28.93
N ASP A 243 5.93 -13.95 -28.39
CA ASP A 243 6.99 -13.09 -27.84
C ASP A 243 7.20 -13.31 -26.33
N GLU A 244 6.41 -14.20 -25.71
CA GLU A 244 6.47 -14.48 -24.28
C GLU A 244 7.75 -15.23 -23.86
N PRO A 245 8.21 -15.09 -22.60
CA PRO A 245 9.39 -15.81 -22.11
C PRO A 245 9.22 -17.35 -22.13
N ASP A 246 10.21 -18.05 -22.70
CA ASP A 246 10.32 -19.52 -22.63
C ASP A 246 11.31 -19.94 -21.53
N ASP A 247 10.89 -19.74 -20.28
CA ASP A 247 11.72 -20.02 -19.09
C ASP A 247 11.03 -20.95 -18.07
N GLY A 248 9.88 -21.53 -18.44
CA GLY A 248 9.17 -22.56 -17.67
C GLY A 248 8.20 -22.06 -16.61
N TYR A 249 7.91 -20.76 -16.52
CA TYR A 249 6.80 -20.27 -15.68
C TYR A 249 5.59 -19.84 -16.53
N PRO A 250 4.39 -19.76 -15.95
CA PRO A 250 3.19 -19.37 -16.67
C PRO A 250 3.30 -18.01 -17.40
N VAL A 251 2.59 -17.91 -18.51
CA VAL A 251 2.53 -16.70 -19.36
C VAL A 251 1.11 -16.24 -19.66
N HIS A 252 0.09 -17.00 -19.20
CA HIS A 252 -1.32 -16.62 -19.27
C HIS A 252 -2.05 -16.99 -17.97
N LEU A 253 -3.21 -16.37 -17.75
CA LEU A 253 -3.94 -16.44 -16.48
C LEU A 253 -4.32 -17.87 -16.07
N GLU A 254 -4.83 -18.69 -16.99
CA GLU A 254 -5.22 -20.08 -16.66
C GLU A 254 -4.04 -20.90 -16.09
N ASP A 255 -2.84 -20.77 -16.68
CA ASP A 255 -1.66 -21.46 -16.17
C ASP A 255 -1.21 -20.89 -14.81
N TRP A 256 -1.27 -19.57 -14.62
CA TRP A 256 -1.00 -18.95 -13.33
C TRP A 256 -1.93 -19.48 -12.24
N ILE A 257 -3.24 -19.59 -12.52
CA ILE A 257 -4.22 -20.15 -11.57
C ILE A 257 -3.87 -21.61 -11.23
N ALA A 258 -3.55 -22.43 -12.24
CA ALA A 258 -3.28 -23.84 -12.05
C ALA A 258 -1.97 -24.12 -11.29
N VAL A 259 -0.91 -23.36 -11.57
CA VAL A 259 0.43 -23.55 -11.00
C VAL A 259 0.54 -22.95 -9.61
N ASP A 260 0.07 -21.71 -9.42
CA ASP A 260 0.25 -20.96 -8.16
C ASP A 260 -0.94 -21.10 -7.21
N GLY A 261 -2.03 -21.73 -7.64
CA GLY A 261 -3.24 -21.91 -6.82
C GLY A 261 -3.96 -20.59 -6.53
N LEU A 262 -3.97 -19.68 -7.50
CA LEU A 262 -4.57 -18.36 -7.36
C LEU A 262 -6.09 -18.48 -7.14
N ASN A 263 -6.60 -17.85 -6.10
CA ASN A 263 -8.02 -17.91 -5.74
C ASN A 263 -8.71 -16.53 -5.64
N CYS A 264 -7.96 -15.46 -5.85
CA CYS A 264 -8.45 -14.09 -5.82
C CYS A 264 -7.77 -13.29 -6.94
N LEU A 265 -8.56 -12.65 -7.81
CA LEU A 265 -8.04 -11.92 -8.97
C LEU A 265 -8.48 -10.46 -8.93
N LYS A 266 -7.57 -9.54 -9.25
CA LYS A 266 -7.84 -8.11 -9.45
C LYS A 266 -7.79 -7.79 -10.94
N VAL A 267 -8.94 -7.46 -11.52
CA VAL A 267 -9.09 -7.21 -12.96
C VAL A 267 -8.84 -5.73 -13.25
N LYS A 268 -7.80 -5.44 -14.03
CA LYS A 268 -7.56 -4.10 -14.56
C LYS A 268 -8.44 -3.84 -15.78
N LEU A 269 -9.10 -2.70 -15.75
CA LEU A 269 -10.04 -2.22 -16.76
C LEU A 269 -9.52 -0.92 -17.39
N ARG A 270 -10.10 -0.53 -18.53
CA ARG A 270 -9.72 0.69 -19.25
C ARG A 270 -10.46 1.91 -18.70
N GLY A 271 -11.75 1.78 -18.39
CA GLY A 271 -12.62 2.86 -17.90
C GLY A 271 -13.08 3.86 -18.96
N ASP A 272 -12.66 3.71 -20.22
CA ASP A 272 -13.07 4.53 -21.36
C ASP A 272 -13.73 3.73 -22.51
N ASP A 273 -13.79 2.40 -22.39
CA ASP A 273 -14.31 1.47 -23.40
C ASP A 273 -15.21 0.41 -22.76
N ALA A 274 -16.50 0.72 -22.64
CA ALA A 274 -17.46 -0.09 -21.87
C ALA A 274 -17.66 -1.49 -22.45
N GLU A 275 -17.57 -1.64 -23.78
CA GLU A 275 -17.69 -2.94 -24.45
C GLU A 275 -16.48 -3.82 -24.11
N TRP A 276 -15.28 -3.25 -24.18
CA TRP A 276 -14.06 -3.96 -23.79
C TRP A 276 -14.07 -4.32 -22.30
N ASP A 277 -14.42 -3.38 -21.41
CA ASP A 277 -14.43 -3.61 -19.95
C ASP A 277 -15.42 -4.71 -19.57
N TYR A 278 -16.65 -4.65 -20.10
CA TYR A 278 -17.64 -5.70 -19.89
C TYR A 278 -17.19 -7.06 -20.45
N GLY A 279 -16.62 -7.06 -21.66
CA GLY A 279 -16.06 -8.26 -22.29
C GLY A 279 -14.95 -8.90 -21.46
N ARG A 280 -14.03 -8.09 -20.93
CA ARG A 280 -12.92 -8.54 -20.08
C ARG A 280 -13.43 -9.17 -18.78
N LEU A 281 -14.37 -8.53 -18.10
CA LEU A 281 -14.99 -9.07 -16.88
C LEU A 281 -15.73 -10.38 -17.15
N ARG A 282 -16.43 -10.47 -18.27
CA ARG A 282 -17.11 -11.70 -18.69
C ARG A 282 -16.14 -12.85 -18.94
N SER A 283 -15.03 -12.61 -19.66
CA SER A 283 -14.03 -13.65 -19.95
C SER A 283 -13.36 -14.14 -18.66
N ILE A 284 -12.89 -13.23 -17.81
CA ILE A 284 -12.26 -13.59 -16.53
C ILE A 284 -13.28 -14.25 -15.59
N GLY A 285 -14.53 -13.81 -15.58
CA GLY A 285 -15.59 -14.46 -14.79
C GLY A 285 -15.86 -15.91 -15.19
N ARG A 286 -15.71 -16.24 -16.49
CA ARG A 286 -15.81 -17.62 -16.98
C ARG A 286 -14.64 -18.47 -16.51
N ILE A 287 -13.42 -17.96 -16.64
CA ILE A 287 -12.19 -18.60 -16.14
C ILE A 287 -12.30 -18.84 -14.63
N ALA A 288 -12.71 -17.81 -13.90
CA ALA A 288 -12.88 -17.90 -12.44
C ALA A 288 -13.90 -18.98 -12.06
N ARG A 289 -14.95 -19.18 -12.86
CA ARG A 289 -15.91 -20.26 -12.64
C ARG A 289 -15.37 -21.63 -13.04
N SER A 290 -14.64 -21.76 -14.15
CA SER A 290 -14.11 -23.06 -14.60
C SER A 290 -12.97 -23.57 -13.72
N MET A 291 -12.25 -22.66 -13.08
CA MET A 291 -11.06 -22.95 -12.27
C MET A 291 -11.29 -22.74 -10.77
N ASP A 292 -12.55 -22.60 -10.33
CA ASP A 292 -12.94 -22.45 -8.92
C ASP A 292 -12.23 -21.29 -8.18
N VAL A 293 -12.01 -20.16 -8.86
CA VAL A 293 -11.57 -18.90 -8.24
C VAL A 293 -12.74 -18.25 -7.50
N ASP A 294 -12.55 -17.94 -6.23
CA ASP A 294 -13.59 -17.45 -5.35
C ASP A 294 -13.95 -15.98 -5.62
N HIS A 295 -12.95 -15.12 -5.73
CA HIS A 295 -13.13 -13.67 -5.63
C HIS A 295 -12.50 -12.88 -6.77
N LEU A 296 -13.25 -11.88 -7.22
CA LEU A 296 -12.80 -10.88 -8.18
C LEU A 296 -12.83 -9.48 -7.55
N THR A 297 -11.98 -8.59 -8.01
CA THR A 297 -12.08 -7.15 -7.80
C THR A 297 -11.87 -6.45 -9.14
N THR A 298 -12.35 -5.22 -9.28
CA THR A 298 -12.26 -4.48 -10.55
C THR A 298 -11.62 -3.13 -10.32
N ASP A 299 -10.75 -2.68 -11.22
CA ASP A 299 -10.02 -1.43 -11.11
C ASP A 299 -10.04 -0.71 -12.45
N PHE A 300 -10.69 0.46 -12.53
CA PHE A 300 -10.89 1.20 -13.80
C PHE A 300 -9.83 2.29 -14.04
N ASN A 301 -8.65 2.19 -13.43
CA ASN A 301 -7.48 3.00 -13.77
C ASN A 301 -7.69 4.54 -13.68
N CYS A 302 -8.56 5.02 -12.79
CA CYS A 302 -8.82 6.45 -12.59
C CYS A 302 -9.34 7.23 -13.83
N THR A 303 -9.81 6.57 -14.90
CA THR A 303 -10.18 7.25 -16.16
C THR A 303 -11.64 7.61 -16.28
N VAL A 304 -12.52 7.01 -15.47
CA VAL A 304 -13.97 7.21 -15.55
C VAL A 304 -14.33 8.59 -14.99
N THR A 305 -15.14 9.36 -15.73
CA THR A 305 -15.59 10.69 -15.27
C THR A 305 -17.07 10.75 -14.86
N ASP A 306 -17.85 9.72 -15.18
CA ASP A 306 -19.29 9.64 -14.88
C ASP A 306 -19.63 8.34 -14.16
N PRO A 307 -20.22 8.38 -12.94
CA PRO A 307 -20.68 7.19 -12.22
C PRO A 307 -21.61 6.27 -13.03
N ALA A 308 -22.36 6.80 -14.00
CA ALA A 308 -23.23 6.01 -14.88
C ALA A 308 -22.45 4.90 -15.61
N TYR A 309 -21.20 5.16 -16.01
CA TYR A 309 -20.34 4.19 -16.69
C TYR A 309 -20.16 2.90 -15.86
N VAL A 310 -19.77 3.05 -14.60
CA VAL A 310 -19.56 1.91 -13.69
C VAL A 310 -20.89 1.25 -13.34
N ASN A 311 -21.94 2.06 -13.09
CA ASN A 311 -23.26 1.56 -12.77
C ASN A 311 -23.82 0.64 -13.86
N ASP A 312 -23.74 1.07 -15.13
CA ASP A 312 -24.28 0.31 -16.26
C ASP A 312 -23.54 -1.02 -16.44
N ILE A 313 -22.21 -1.05 -16.26
CA ILE A 313 -21.42 -2.29 -16.31
C ILE A 313 -21.84 -3.25 -15.18
N LEU A 314 -21.98 -2.77 -13.95
CA LEU A 314 -22.39 -3.59 -12.81
C LEU A 314 -23.82 -4.13 -12.99
N ASP A 315 -24.76 -3.28 -13.42
CA ASP A 315 -26.16 -3.65 -13.64
C ASP A 315 -26.28 -4.69 -14.79
N HIS A 316 -25.46 -4.57 -15.83
CA HIS A 316 -25.38 -5.56 -16.90
C HIS A 316 -24.82 -6.89 -16.42
N LEU A 317 -23.74 -6.88 -15.63
CA LEU A 317 -23.19 -8.11 -15.04
C LEU A 317 -24.19 -8.78 -14.11
N GLU A 318 -24.91 -8.03 -13.28
CA GLU A 318 -25.93 -8.59 -12.39
C GLU A 318 -27.04 -9.30 -13.18
N ARG A 319 -27.48 -8.71 -14.30
CA ARG A 319 -28.53 -9.26 -15.15
C ARG A 319 -28.06 -10.45 -15.98
N ASP A 320 -26.93 -10.33 -16.66
CA ASP A 320 -26.53 -11.21 -17.75
C ASP A 320 -25.45 -12.23 -17.34
N GLU A 321 -24.63 -11.92 -16.32
CA GLU A 321 -23.55 -12.77 -15.80
C GLU A 321 -23.53 -12.80 -14.25
N PRO A 322 -24.66 -13.17 -13.59
CA PRO A 322 -24.87 -12.97 -12.15
C PRO A 322 -23.83 -13.65 -11.26
N ALA A 323 -23.25 -14.77 -11.71
CA ALA A 323 -22.17 -15.45 -10.99
C ALA A 323 -20.89 -14.60 -10.96
N THR A 324 -20.52 -13.98 -12.07
CA THR A 324 -19.37 -13.05 -12.15
C THR A 324 -19.63 -11.83 -11.27
N HIS A 325 -20.83 -11.24 -11.37
CA HIS A 325 -21.23 -10.12 -10.52
C HIS A 325 -21.11 -10.47 -9.03
N ALA A 326 -21.57 -11.65 -8.60
CA ALA A 326 -21.49 -12.09 -7.22
C ALA A 326 -20.04 -12.26 -6.72
N ARG A 327 -19.11 -12.67 -7.59
CA ARG A 327 -17.68 -12.81 -7.25
C ARG A 327 -16.95 -11.49 -7.07
N ILE A 328 -17.42 -10.40 -7.72
CA ILE A 328 -16.84 -9.08 -7.56
C ILE A 328 -17.10 -8.58 -6.14
N LEU A 329 -16.04 -8.53 -5.32
CA LEU A 329 -16.11 -8.10 -3.93
C LEU A 329 -16.22 -6.58 -3.80
N TYR A 330 -15.45 -5.86 -4.60
CA TYR A 330 -15.43 -4.40 -4.60
C TYR A 330 -14.95 -3.84 -5.93
N VAL A 331 -15.29 -2.57 -6.16
CA VAL A 331 -14.77 -1.73 -7.25
C VAL A 331 -13.70 -0.81 -6.67
N GLU A 332 -12.58 -0.68 -7.35
CA GLU A 332 -11.42 0.11 -6.95
C GLU A 332 -11.26 1.31 -7.86
N GLN A 333 -11.08 2.49 -7.25
CA GLN A 333 -10.65 3.74 -7.85
C GLN A 333 -10.99 3.93 -9.35
N PRO A 334 -12.29 4.00 -9.72
CA PRO A 334 -12.63 4.21 -11.12
C PRO A 334 -12.42 5.65 -11.58
N PHE A 335 -12.49 6.61 -10.65
CA PHE A 335 -12.49 8.05 -10.93
C PHE A 335 -11.11 8.70 -10.77
N PRO A 336 -10.87 9.88 -11.38
CA PRO A 336 -9.64 10.65 -11.21
C PRO A 336 -9.21 10.77 -9.75
N TYR A 337 -7.91 10.61 -9.50
CA TYR A 337 -7.39 10.54 -8.14
C TYR A 337 -7.46 11.87 -7.38
N ASP A 338 -7.41 13.01 -8.09
CA ASP A 338 -7.51 14.35 -7.50
C ASP A 338 -8.96 14.67 -7.09
N LEU A 339 -9.29 14.34 -5.83
CA LEU A 339 -10.63 14.59 -5.27
C LEU A 339 -10.95 16.07 -5.09
N ASP A 340 -9.94 16.93 -4.94
CA ASP A 340 -10.20 18.36 -4.79
C ASP A 340 -10.66 18.98 -6.11
N ALA A 341 -10.06 18.55 -7.22
CA ALA A 341 -10.51 18.92 -8.56
C ALA A 341 -11.79 18.18 -8.99
N HIS A 342 -11.96 16.91 -8.57
CA HIS A 342 -13.02 16.03 -9.07
C HIS A 342 -13.90 15.46 -7.94
N ARG A 343 -14.78 16.31 -7.39
CA ARG A 343 -15.75 15.96 -6.33
C ARG A 343 -16.98 15.23 -6.86
N ILE A 344 -16.77 14.06 -7.46
CA ILE A 344 -17.84 13.24 -8.05
C ILE A 344 -18.66 12.56 -6.93
N ASP A 345 -19.98 12.63 -7.00
CA ASP A 345 -20.87 11.86 -6.12
C ASP A 345 -20.90 10.39 -6.57
N VAL A 346 -20.39 9.51 -5.73
CA VAL A 346 -20.23 8.07 -6.05
C VAL A 346 -21.18 7.17 -5.26
N HIS A 347 -22.16 7.74 -4.54
CA HIS A 347 -23.12 6.96 -3.74
C HIS A 347 -23.90 5.95 -4.60
N SER A 348 -24.12 6.26 -5.88
CA SER A 348 -24.81 5.36 -6.80
C SER A 348 -24.02 4.08 -7.07
N VAL A 349 -22.69 4.16 -7.15
CA VAL A 349 -21.80 3.01 -7.33
C VAL A 349 -21.70 2.22 -6.02
N ALA A 350 -21.48 2.94 -4.90
CA ALA A 350 -21.35 2.34 -3.57
C ALA A 350 -22.60 1.55 -3.11
N ARG A 351 -23.78 1.87 -3.65
CA ARG A 351 -25.02 1.11 -3.43
C ARG A 351 -25.06 -0.24 -4.14
N ARG A 352 -24.28 -0.43 -5.21
CA ARG A 352 -24.22 -1.66 -5.99
C ARG A 352 -23.12 -2.58 -5.48
N LYS A 353 -21.93 -2.02 -5.29
CA LYS A 353 -20.76 -2.72 -4.78
C LYS A 353 -19.96 -1.81 -3.84
N PRO A 354 -19.27 -2.37 -2.83
CA PRO A 354 -18.27 -1.62 -2.09
C PRO A 354 -17.30 -0.93 -3.05
N LEU A 355 -16.97 0.32 -2.74
CA LEU A 355 -16.19 1.20 -3.60
C LEU A 355 -14.99 1.73 -2.80
N PHE A 356 -13.80 1.32 -3.24
CA PHE A 356 -12.55 1.52 -2.52
C PHE A 356 -11.73 2.60 -3.18
N MET A 357 -11.39 3.62 -2.40
CA MET A 357 -10.42 4.64 -2.78
C MET A 357 -9.02 4.03 -2.80
N ASP A 358 -8.22 4.36 -3.80
CA ASP A 358 -6.80 4.02 -3.84
C ASP A 358 -5.96 5.29 -4.02
N GLU A 359 -5.63 5.69 -5.25
CA GLU A 359 -4.75 6.82 -5.52
C GLU A 359 -5.26 8.11 -4.86
N SER A 360 -6.58 8.28 -4.75
CA SER A 360 -7.18 9.41 -4.02
C SER A 360 -6.89 9.44 -2.53
N ALA A 361 -6.59 8.31 -1.90
CA ALA A 361 -6.36 8.20 -0.46
C ALA A 361 -4.88 8.46 -0.10
N HIS A 362 -4.44 9.70 -0.26
CA HIS A 362 -3.07 10.12 0.12
C HIS A 362 -2.87 10.18 1.64
N ASP A 363 -3.91 10.60 2.36
CA ASP A 363 -3.95 10.77 3.82
C ASP A 363 -5.39 10.63 4.33
N TRP A 364 -5.55 10.71 5.65
CA TRP A 364 -6.87 10.56 6.29
C TRP A 364 -7.84 11.68 5.95
N GLN A 365 -7.36 12.88 5.58
CA GLN A 365 -8.21 14.01 5.23
C GLN A 365 -8.87 13.79 3.87
N HIS A 366 -8.13 13.20 2.93
CA HIS A 366 -8.68 12.75 1.65
C HIS A 366 -9.63 11.57 1.84
N VAL A 367 -9.34 10.63 2.74
CA VAL A 367 -10.29 9.55 3.10
C VAL A 367 -11.59 10.13 3.66
N ARG A 368 -11.50 11.17 4.51
CA ARG A 368 -12.68 11.90 5.00
C ARG A 368 -13.48 12.53 3.87
N LEU A 369 -12.82 13.26 2.97
CA LEU A 369 -13.47 13.87 1.81
C LEU A 369 -14.15 12.81 0.92
N GLY A 370 -13.46 11.70 0.63
CA GLY A 370 -14.03 10.61 -0.15
C GLY A 370 -15.26 9.98 0.53
N ARG A 371 -15.22 9.78 1.85
CA ARG A 371 -16.40 9.32 2.60
C ARG A 371 -17.61 10.24 2.38
N ASP A 372 -17.41 11.56 2.41
CA ASP A 372 -18.49 12.53 2.19
C ASP A 372 -19.04 12.49 0.75
N LEU A 373 -18.23 12.06 -0.23
CA LEU A 373 -18.62 11.86 -1.62
C LEU A 373 -19.29 10.49 -1.87
N GLY A 374 -19.32 9.60 -0.87
CA GLY A 374 -19.99 8.29 -0.93
C GLY A 374 -19.06 7.09 -1.05
N TRP A 375 -17.73 7.29 -1.02
CA TRP A 375 -16.78 6.18 -0.94
C TRP A 375 -16.92 5.46 0.40
N ASN A 376 -16.84 4.13 0.40
CA ASN A 376 -17.08 3.32 1.61
C ASN A 376 -15.96 2.31 1.92
N GLY A 377 -14.85 2.38 1.20
CA GLY A 377 -13.62 1.65 1.52
C GLY A 377 -12.36 2.40 1.08
N VAL A 378 -11.21 1.93 1.57
CA VAL A 378 -9.89 2.45 1.21
C VAL A 378 -8.89 1.31 1.02
N ALA A 379 -8.12 1.38 -0.06
CA ALA A 379 -6.93 0.60 -0.34
C ALA A 379 -5.71 1.35 0.19
N LEU A 380 -5.08 0.78 1.22
CA LEU A 380 -3.90 1.33 1.88
C LEU A 380 -2.64 0.75 1.25
N LYS A 381 -1.62 1.60 1.09
CA LYS A 381 -0.32 1.26 0.53
C LYS A 381 0.78 1.81 1.41
N THR A 382 1.60 0.93 1.98
CA THR A 382 2.79 1.33 2.75
C THR A 382 3.87 1.94 1.84
N CYS A 383 3.86 1.60 0.55
CA CYS A 383 4.69 2.24 -0.48
C CYS A 383 4.33 3.72 -0.73
N LYS A 384 3.18 4.23 -0.23
CA LYS A 384 2.95 5.67 -0.10
C LYS A 384 3.67 6.20 1.14
N THR A 385 3.32 5.70 2.33
CA THR A 385 4.07 5.76 3.60
C THR A 385 3.39 4.84 4.63
N GLN A 386 4.12 4.32 5.62
CA GLN A 386 3.54 3.54 6.72
C GLN A 386 2.83 4.43 7.74
N THR A 387 3.40 5.60 8.07
CA THR A 387 2.75 6.60 8.95
C THR A 387 1.41 7.03 8.39
N GLY A 388 1.37 7.45 7.11
CA GLY A 388 0.12 7.86 6.46
C GLY A 388 -0.89 6.71 6.38
N ALA A 389 -0.43 5.51 6.02
CA ALA A 389 -1.31 4.33 5.97
C ALA A 389 -1.93 3.97 7.32
N LEU A 390 -1.19 4.07 8.43
CA LEU A 390 -1.70 3.80 9.78
C LEU A 390 -2.74 4.84 10.22
N LEU A 391 -2.50 6.12 9.95
CA LEU A 391 -3.45 7.18 10.26
C LEU A 391 -4.75 7.02 9.46
N SER A 392 -4.64 6.76 8.16
CA SER A 392 -5.79 6.46 7.29
C SER A 392 -6.51 5.19 7.72
N LEU A 393 -5.81 4.14 8.16
CA LEU A 393 -6.39 2.90 8.70
C LEU A 393 -7.25 3.18 9.93
N CYS A 394 -6.71 3.92 10.90
CA CYS A 394 -7.41 4.23 12.14
C CYS A 394 -8.64 5.07 11.86
N TRP A 395 -8.49 6.08 11.02
CA TRP A 395 -9.60 6.96 10.63
C TRP A 395 -10.70 6.18 9.91
N ALA A 396 -10.37 5.41 8.88
CA ALA A 396 -11.32 4.63 8.10
C ALA A 396 -12.08 3.61 8.95
N LYS A 397 -11.38 2.84 9.80
CA LYS A 397 -12.03 1.86 10.70
C LYS A 397 -12.95 2.53 11.71
N ALA A 398 -12.54 3.66 12.30
CA ALA A 398 -13.37 4.38 13.27
C ALA A 398 -14.69 4.86 12.63
N HIS A 399 -14.71 5.11 11.32
CA HIS A 399 -15.88 5.54 10.56
C HIS A 399 -16.58 4.41 9.80
N GLY A 400 -16.24 3.15 10.08
CA GLY A 400 -16.91 1.97 9.51
C GLY A 400 -16.61 1.70 8.03
N MET A 401 -15.53 2.26 7.49
CA MET A 401 -15.12 2.02 6.10
C MET A 401 -14.38 0.68 5.96
N GLY A 402 -14.55 0.02 4.81
CA GLY A 402 -13.80 -1.18 4.44
C GLY A 402 -12.31 -0.87 4.20
N LEU A 403 -11.45 -1.86 4.43
CA LEU A 403 -10.02 -1.75 4.19
C LEU A 403 -9.51 -2.86 3.27
N MET A 404 -8.61 -2.49 2.38
CA MET A 404 -7.73 -3.38 1.65
C MET A 404 -6.29 -2.91 1.87
N VAL A 405 -5.33 -3.81 1.96
CA VAL A 405 -3.90 -3.45 2.00
C VAL A 405 -3.26 -3.98 0.73
N GLN A 406 -2.49 -3.14 0.06
CA GLN A 406 -1.84 -3.47 -1.20
C GLN A 406 -0.35 -3.18 -1.12
N ASP A 407 0.43 -4.12 -1.62
CA ASP A 407 1.86 -3.99 -1.84
C ASP A 407 2.16 -4.36 -3.29
N LEU A 408 1.59 -3.57 -4.22
CA LEU A 408 1.50 -3.94 -5.64
C LEU A 408 2.85 -3.94 -6.36
N THR A 409 3.92 -3.48 -5.72
CA THR A 409 5.10 -3.08 -6.47
C THR A 409 6.42 -3.29 -5.76
N ASN A 410 6.52 -3.82 -4.54
CA ASN A 410 7.84 -4.15 -3.98
C ASN A 410 8.34 -5.48 -4.60
N PRO A 411 9.24 -5.46 -5.61
CA PRO A 411 9.68 -6.68 -6.27
C PRO A 411 10.65 -7.51 -5.41
N MET A 412 11.04 -7.02 -4.23
CA MET A 412 11.96 -7.70 -3.31
C MET A 412 11.38 -7.79 -1.89
N LEU A 413 10.37 -8.64 -1.74
CA LEU A 413 10.15 -9.40 -0.50
C LEU A 413 10.40 -10.90 -0.76
#